data_AF-A0A5N8UNJ0-F1
#
_entry.id   AF-A0A5N8UNJ0-F1
#
_cell.length_a   1.000
_cell.length_b   1.000
_cell.length_c   1.000
_cell.angle_alpha   90.00
_cell.angle_beta   90.00
_cell.angle_gamma   90.00
#
_symmetry.space_group_name_H-M   'P 1'
#
loop_
_entity.id
_entity.type
_entity.pdbx_description
1 polymer ?
#
loop_
_entity_poly.entity_id
_entity_poly.type
_entity_poly.pdbx_seq_one_letter_code
_entity_poly.pdbx_strand_id
1 'polypeptide(L)'
;MMGRRGQNKLDELLESWVRWCHSGGLVPSHSSSIIANLMDNKGNITFGSGQGQSPIIDSYEAKIEALVMNMANNNQRQADVLRIEYGAGWVAASQRQSMRRYHQANMGQFEKACALGISVRTYRRYLSAARVQLNQKLGLSYCA
;
A
#
# COMPACT_ATOMS: atom_id res chain seq x y z
N MET A 1 -2.13 16.04 -26.07
CA MET A 1 -1.15 15.66 -25.02
C MET A 1 -1.77 15.78 -23.62
N MET A 2 -2.85 15.03 -23.31
CA MET A 2 -3.61 15.17 -22.04
C MET A 2 -3.39 14.02 -21.02
N GLY A 3 -2.72 12.93 -21.39
CA GLY A 3 -2.57 11.73 -20.54
C GLY A 3 -1.63 11.86 -19.34
N ARG A 4 -0.76 12.89 -19.32
CA ARG A 4 0.23 13.08 -18.23
C ARG A 4 -0.38 13.61 -16.93
N ARG A 5 -1.41 14.47 -16.99
CA ARG A 5 -1.92 15.15 -15.77
C ARG A 5 -2.62 14.20 -14.79
N GLY A 6 -3.45 13.25 -15.26
CA GLY A 6 -4.11 12.29 -14.38
C GLY A 6 -3.18 11.20 -13.87
N GLN A 7 -2.18 10.81 -14.66
CA GLN A 7 -1.10 9.92 -14.21
C GLN A 7 -0.32 10.56 -13.05
N ASN A 8 0.04 11.84 -13.18
CA ASN A 8 0.72 12.57 -12.11
C ASN A 8 -0.13 12.68 -10.84
N LYS A 9 -1.46 12.87 -10.95
CA LYS A 9 -2.33 12.96 -9.77
C LYS A 9 -2.51 11.62 -9.08
N LEU A 10 -2.68 10.53 -9.83
CA LEU A 10 -2.71 9.19 -9.25
C LEU A 10 -1.36 8.84 -8.62
N ASP A 11 -0.24 9.21 -9.24
CA ASP A 11 1.08 8.94 -8.69
C ASP A 11 1.33 9.73 -7.38
N GLU A 12 0.86 10.99 -7.28
CA GLU A 12 0.89 11.78 -6.04
C GLU A 12 0.03 11.14 -4.93
N LEU A 13 -1.18 10.67 -5.25
CA LEU A 13 -2.05 9.98 -4.30
C LEU A 13 -1.50 8.61 -3.88
N LEU A 14 -0.83 7.90 -4.78
CA LEU A 14 -0.16 6.66 -4.44
C LEU A 14 1.07 6.91 -3.57
N GLU A 15 1.80 7.99 -3.80
CA GLU A 15 2.90 8.40 -2.92
C GLU A 15 2.40 8.78 -1.51
N SER A 16 1.29 9.52 -1.41
CA SER A 16 0.67 9.83 -0.11
C SER A 16 0.18 8.58 0.60
N TRP A 17 -0.43 7.64 -0.14
CA TRP A 17 -0.82 6.32 0.36
C TRP A 17 0.38 5.50 0.85
N VAL A 18 1.50 5.47 0.12
CA VAL A 18 2.72 4.77 0.56
C VAL A 18 3.25 5.35 1.87
N ARG A 19 3.32 6.67 1.98
CA ARG A 19 3.74 7.35 3.21
C ARG A 19 2.78 7.03 4.36
N TRP A 20 1.49 6.99 4.10
CA TRP A 20 0.46 6.62 5.07
C TRP A 20 0.60 5.15 5.52
N CYS A 21 0.93 4.23 4.62
CA CYS A 21 1.23 2.84 4.96
C CYS A 21 2.52 2.72 5.79
N HIS A 22 3.55 3.53 5.52
CA HIS A 22 4.79 3.55 6.31
C HIS A 22 4.61 4.19 7.69
N SER A 23 3.74 5.20 7.81
CA SER A 23 3.39 5.82 9.08
C SER A 23 2.44 4.96 9.95
N GLY A 24 2.15 3.73 9.52
CA GLY A 24 1.40 2.74 10.30
C GLY A 24 -0.08 2.62 9.97
N GLY A 25 -0.65 3.48 9.12
CA GLY A 25 -2.06 3.43 8.67
C GLY A 25 -3.11 3.15 9.75
N LEU A 26 -4.35 2.85 9.33
CA LEU A 26 -5.47 2.47 10.22
C LEU A 26 -5.33 1.08 10.86
N VAL A 27 -4.28 0.33 10.51
CA VAL A 27 -4.02 -1.00 11.06
C VAL A 27 -2.61 -0.99 11.62
N PRO A 28 -2.44 -1.00 12.94
CA PRO A 28 -1.11 -1.03 13.56
C PRO A 28 -0.44 -2.36 13.21
N SER A 29 0.30 -2.38 12.11
CA SER A 29 1.07 -3.55 11.68
C SER A 29 2.40 -3.56 12.43
N HIS A 30 2.30 -3.97 13.70
CA HIS A 30 3.26 -4.77 14.47
C HIS A 30 4.62 -4.07 14.68
N SER A 31 5.01 -3.66 15.90
CA SER A 31 5.77 -4.53 16.80
C SER A 31 6.22 -3.77 18.08
N SER A 32 5.34 -3.05 18.77
CA SER A 32 5.54 -2.81 20.20
C SER A 32 4.35 -3.43 20.92
N SER A 33 4.61 -4.50 21.68
CA SER A 33 3.61 -5.02 22.59
C SER A 33 3.15 -3.85 23.48
N ILE A 34 1.88 -3.84 23.87
CA ILE A 34 1.34 -2.84 24.81
C ILE A 34 2.25 -2.71 26.04
N ILE A 35 2.93 -3.80 26.44
CA ILE A 35 3.94 -3.86 27.49
C ILE A 35 5.22 -3.09 27.15
N ALA A 36 5.74 -3.16 25.93
CA ALA A 36 6.91 -2.38 25.51
C ALA A 36 6.63 -0.86 25.59
N ASN A 37 5.46 -0.42 25.11
CA ASN A 37 5.06 0.98 25.27
C ASN A 37 4.86 1.38 26.74
N LEU A 38 4.47 0.43 27.61
CA LEU A 38 4.32 0.63 29.06
C LEU A 38 5.66 0.76 29.78
N MET A 39 6.65 -0.04 29.35
CA MET A 39 8.02 -0.02 29.86
C MET A 39 8.74 1.29 29.46
N ASP A 40 8.60 1.70 28.19
CA ASP A 40 9.25 2.92 27.69
C ASP A 40 8.67 4.20 28.33
N ASN A 41 7.38 4.19 28.66
CA ASN A 41 6.73 5.32 29.34
C ASN A 41 6.77 5.26 30.86
N LYS A 42 7.63 4.40 31.46
CA LYS A 42 7.81 4.28 32.92
C LYS A 42 6.48 4.10 33.68
N GLY A 43 5.56 3.31 33.13
CA GLY A 43 4.24 3.09 33.75
C GLY A 43 3.23 4.21 33.55
N ASN A 44 3.59 5.32 32.87
CA ASN A 44 2.67 6.39 32.56
C ASN A 44 2.03 6.15 31.19
N ILE A 45 0.83 5.55 31.19
CA ILE A 45 -0.02 5.47 29.99
C ILE A 45 -0.53 6.87 29.66
N THR A 46 0.31 7.67 29.00
CA THR A 46 -0.18 8.79 28.21
C THR A 46 -0.80 8.17 26.96
N PHE A 47 -2.05 7.74 27.10
CA PHE A 47 -2.96 7.83 25.97
C PHE A 47 -2.99 9.31 25.64
N GLY A 48 -2.09 9.74 24.75
CA GLY A 48 -2.16 11.04 24.16
C GLY A 48 -3.61 11.25 23.74
N SER A 49 -4.08 12.46 23.90
CA SER A 49 -5.31 13.01 23.34
C SER A 49 -5.34 12.92 21.80
N GLY A 50 -4.99 11.77 21.22
CA GLY A 50 -5.45 11.29 19.93
C GLY A 50 -6.92 10.98 20.08
N GLN A 51 -7.70 12.06 20.04
CA GLN A 51 -9.14 12.12 19.97
C GLN A 51 -9.69 10.83 19.34
N GLY A 52 -10.45 10.06 20.13
CA GLY A 52 -11.29 8.97 19.66
C GLY A 52 -12.43 9.50 18.78
N GLN A 53 -12.10 10.18 17.69
CA GLN A 53 -12.88 10.07 16.48
C GLN A 53 -12.46 8.74 15.87
N SER A 54 -13.41 7.83 15.67
CA SER A 54 -13.35 7.01 14.46
C SER A 54 -13.05 8.00 13.33
N PRO A 55 -11.84 8.02 12.73
CA PRO A 55 -11.53 9.08 11.81
C PRO A 55 -12.55 8.97 10.69
N ILE A 56 -13.22 10.07 10.38
CA ILE A 56 -14.09 10.17 9.22
C ILE A 56 -13.30 9.56 8.06
N ILE A 57 -13.71 8.39 7.58
CA ILE A 57 -12.98 7.59 6.58
C ILE A 57 -13.21 8.23 5.20
N ASP A 58 -12.82 9.50 5.07
CA ASP A 58 -12.84 10.25 3.81
C ASP A 58 -11.44 10.69 3.38
N SER A 59 -10.39 10.11 3.95
CA SER A 59 -9.04 10.25 3.39
C SER A 59 -8.92 9.42 2.11
N TYR A 60 -8.30 10.01 1.08
CA TYR A 60 -8.08 9.33 -0.20
C TYR A 60 -7.18 8.10 -0.01
N GLU A 61 -6.26 8.12 0.95
CA GLU A 61 -5.37 7.02 1.31
C GLU A 61 -6.14 5.81 1.86
N ALA A 62 -7.13 6.03 2.74
CA ALA A 62 -7.97 4.95 3.26
C ALA A 62 -8.88 4.36 2.17
N LYS A 63 -9.37 5.20 1.24
CA LYS A 63 -10.10 4.74 0.05
C LYS A 63 -9.22 3.88 -0.85
N ILE A 64 -7.97 4.30 -1.08
CA ILE A 64 -6.99 3.50 -1.85
C ILE A 64 -6.74 2.16 -1.14
N GLU A 65 -6.49 2.15 0.17
CA GLU A 65 -6.25 0.89 0.90
C GLU A 65 -7.47 -0.04 0.84
N ALA A 66 -8.69 0.47 1.01
CA ALA A 66 -9.92 -0.32 0.89
C ALA A 66 -10.05 -0.94 -0.51
N LEU A 67 -9.71 -0.19 -1.57
CA LEU A 67 -9.69 -0.70 -2.94
C LEU A 67 -8.62 -1.76 -3.16
N VAL A 68 -7.43 -1.59 -2.59
CA VAL A 68 -6.35 -2.58 -2.66
C VAL A 68 -6.71 -3.85 -1.87
N MET A 69 -7.41 -3.73 -0.73
CA MET A 69 -7.96 -4.87 0.01
C MET A 69 -9.04 -5.61 -0.78
N ASN A 70 -9.95 -4.88 -1.43
CA ASN A 70 -10.96 -5.48 -2.31
C ASN A 70 -10.30 -6.19 -3.52
N MET A 71 -9.27 -5.57 -4.10
CA MET A 71 -8.47 -6.18 -5.18
C MET A 71 -7.79 -7.46 -4.71
N ALA A 72 -7.28 -7.50 -3.47
CA ALA A 72 -6.71 -8.69 -2.86
C ALA A 72 -7.73 -9.84 -2.75
N ASN A 73 -8.98 -9.55 -2.37
CA ASN A 73 -10.05 -10.56 -2.32
C ASN A 73 -10.33 -11.21 -3.68
N ASN A 74 -10.23 -10.44 -4.78
CA ASN A 74 -10.46 -10.96 -6.13
C ASN A 74 -9.20 -11.61 -6.74
N ASN A 75 -8.06 -10.94 -6.61
CA ASN A 75 -6.78 -11.37 -7.15
C ASN A 75 -5.64 -10.91 -6.24
N GLN A 76 -5.31 -11.77 -5.28
CA GLN A 76 -4.24 -11.53 -4.30
C GLN A 76 -2.90 -11.16 -4.95
N ARG A 77 -2.53 -11.80 -6.06
CA ARG A 77 -1.25 -11.55 -6.75
C ARG A 77 -1.20 -10.15 -7.36
N GLN A 78 -2.34 -9.64 -7.84
CA GLN A 78 -2.42 -8.29 -8.39
C GLN A 78 -2.19 -7.22 -7.31
N ALA A 79 -2.80 -7.41 -6.14
CA ALA A 79 -2.60 -6.52 -5.00
C ALA A 79 -1.16 -6.59 -4.46
N ASP A 80 -0.56 -7.79 -4.41
CA ASP A 80 0.83 -7.98 -3.99
C ASP A 80 1.80 -7.27 -4.95
N VAL A 81 1.58 -7.34 -6.26
CA VAL A 81 2.37 -6.60 -7.27
C VAL A 81 2.34 -5.09 -7.01
N LEU A 82 1.16 -4.52 -6.76
CA LEU A 82 1.02 -3.08 -6.49
C LEU A 82 1.77 -2.68 -5.22
N ARG A 83 1.60 -3.45 -4.13
CA ARG A 83 2.26 -3.21 -2.85
C ARG A 83 3.78 -3.30 -2.94
N ILE A 84 4.30 -4.24 -3.73
CA ILE A 84 5.74 -4.42 -3.96
C ILE A 84 6.32 -3.32 -4.86
N GLU A 85 5.59 -2.89 -5.89
CA GLU A 85 6.08 -1.84 -6.78
C GLU A 85 6.29 -0.53 -6.01
N TYR A 86 5.24 -0.08 -5.31
CA TYR A 86 5.18 1.19 -4.61
C TYR A 86 5.77 1.13 -3.20
N GLY A 87 5.95 -0.07 -2.64
CA GLY A 87 6.54 -0.23 -1.32
C GLY A 87 5.58 -0.09 -0.14
N ALA A 88 4.28 -0.04 -0.40
CA ALA A 88 3.24 0.03 0.62
C ALA A 88 2.96 -1.37 1.20
N GLY A 89 3.33 -1.63 2.46
CA GLY A 89 2.99 -2.89 3.14
C GLY A 89 3.66 -4.15 2.54
N TRP A 90 4.85 -4.01 1.96
CA TRP A 90 5.59 -5.09 1.29
C TRP A 90 5.97 -6.25 2.24
N VAL A 91 6.02 -6.01 3.56
CA VAL A 91 6.32 -7.05 4.56
C VAL A 91 5.29 -8.17 4.51
N ALA A 92 4.00 -7.85 4.44
CA ALA A 92 2.95 -8.86 4.37
C ALA A 92 2.97 -9.61 3.02
N ALA A 93 3.24 -8.92 1.92
CA ALA A 93 3.35 -9.52 0.59
C ALA A 93 4.59 -10.44 0.48
N SER A 94 5.71 -10.04 1.08
CA SER A 94 6.95 -10.81 1.10
C SER A 94 6.88 -12.06 1.98
N GLN A 95 6.23 -11.97 3.14
CA GLN A 95 5.96 -13.13 3.99
C GLN A 95 5.11 -14.18 3.27
N ARG A 96 4.03 -13.76 2.60
CA ARG A 96 3.17 -14.67 1.82
C ARG A 96 3.90 -15.40 0.70
N GLN A 97 4.82 -14.71 0.04
CA GLN A 97 5.59 -15.26 -1.09
C GLN A 97 6.92 -15.88 -0.65
N SER A 98 7.16 -16.03 0.67
CA SER A 98 8.41 -16.59 1.24
C SER A 98 9.68 -15.91 0.73
N MET A 99 9.63 -14.61 0.46
CA MET A 99 10.76 -13.83 -0.04
C MET A 99 11.74 -13.54 1.11
N ARG A 100 12.72 -14.42 1.33
CA ARG A 100 13.69 -14.34 2.45
C ARG A 100 14.66 -13.15 2.40
N ARG A 101 14.81 -12.46 1.27
CA ARG A 101 15.80 -11.38 1.08
C ARG A 101 15.30 -10.28 0.14
N TYR A 102 14.08 -9.79 0.37
CA TYR A 102 13.59 -8.65 -0.40
C TYR A 102 14.23 -7.35 0.11
N HIS A 103 15.13 -6.77 -0.69
CA HIS A 103 15.66 -5.43 -0.47
C HIS A 103 14.95 -4.45 -1.42
N GLN A 104 14.03 -3.67 -0.87
CA GLN A 104 13.20 -2.74 -1.64
C GLN A 104 14.01 -1.65 -2.37
N ALA A 105 15.18 -1.29 -1.86
CA ALA A 105 15.84 -0.02 -2.17
C ALA A 105 16.37 0.14 -3.60
N ASN A 106 16.57 -0.94 -4.38
CA ASN A 106 17.13 -0.82 -5.74
C ASN A 106 16.68 -1.91 -6.72
N MET A 107 15.57 -2.62 -6.43
CA MET A 107 15.13 -3.69 -7.32
C MET A 107 14.36 -3.15 -8.52
N GLY A 108 14.78 -3.52 -9.72
CA GLY A 108 14.05 -3.25 -10.96
C GLY A 108 12.78 -4.11 -11.08
N GLN A 109 11.90 -3.77 -12.02
CA GLN A 109 10.66 -4.54 -12.27
C GLN A 109 10.93 -6.00 -12.60
N PHE A 110 12.08 -6.30 -13.23
CA PHE A 110 12.49 -7.67 -13.52
C PHE A 110 12.75 -8.48 -12.24
N GLU A 111 13.52 -7.92 -11.31
CA GLU A 111 13.88 -8.56 -10.05
C GLU A 111 12.65 -8.71 -9.15
N LYS A 112 11.78 -7.69 -9.11
CA LYS A 112 10.49 -7.75 -8.40
C LYS A 112 9.58 -8.85 -8.97
N ALA A 113 9.51 -8.99 -10.29
CA ALA A 113 8.73 -10.05 -10.94
C ALA A 113 9.30 -11.45 -10.65
N CYS A 114 10.63 -11.59 -10.70
CA CYS A 114 11.34 -12.82 -10.35
C CYS A 114 11.10 -13.21 -8.89
N ALA A 115 11.17 -12.24 -7.97
CA ALA A 115 10.92 -12.45 -6.55
C ALA A 115 9.47 -12.91 -6.28
N LEU A 116 8.52 -12.45 -7.09
CA LEU A 116 7.12 -12.89 -7.07
C LEU A 116 6.85 -14.19 -7.84
N GLY A 117 7.85 -14.79 -8.49
CA GLY A 117 7.69 -15.99 -9.30
C GLY A 117 6.79 -15.80 -10.53
N ILE A 118 6.71 -14.60 -11.10
CA ILE A 118 5.90 -14.29 -12.28
C ILE A 118 6.72 -13.69 -13.42
N SER A 119 6.23 -13.86 -14.66
CA SER A 119 6.86 -13.20 -15.81
C SER A 119 6.73 -11.69 -15.73
N VAL A 120 7.71 -10.96 -16.27
CA VAL A 120 7.68 -9.48 -16.35
C VAL A 120 6.45 -8.98 -17.12
N ARG A 121 6.03 -9.72 -18.16
CA ARG A 121 4.81 -9.41 -18.91
C ARG A 121 3.57 -9.46 -18.02
N THR A 122 3.46 -10.51 -17.21
CA THR A 122 2.36 -10.68 -16.25
C THR A 122 2.41 -9.61 -15.16
N TYR A 123 3.60 -9.29 -14.65
CA TYR A 123 3.82 -8.23 -13.68
C TYR A 123 3.30 -6.87 -14.18
N ARG A 124 3.73 -6.46 -15.39
CA ARG A 124 3.27 -5.21 -16.02
C ARG A 124 1.77 -5.21 -16.31
N ARG A 125 1.20 -6.35 -16.71
CA ARG A 125 -0.25 -6.50 -16.91
C ARG A 125 -1.03 -6.30 -15.61
N TYR A 126 -0.58 -6.88 -14.50
CA TYR A 126 -1.22 -6.68 -13.21
C TYR A 126 -1.10 -5.26 -12.69
N LEU A 127 0.08 -4.65 -12.85
CA LEU A 127 0.32 -3.26 -12.44
C LEU A 127 -0.55 -2.28 -13.24
N SER A 128 -0.60 -2.41 -14.55
CA SER A 128 -1.47 -1.57 -15.40
C SER A 128 -2.94 -1.76 -15.08
N ALA A 129 -3.40 -3.01 -14.90
CA ALA A 129 -4.78 -3.30 -14.51
C ALA A 129 -5.14 -2.72 -13.13
N ALA A 130 -4.22 -2.78 -12.16
CA ALA A 130 -4.43 -2.21 -10.83
C ALA A 130 -4.57 -0.68 -10.88
N ARG A 131 -3.70 -0.01 -11.64
CA ARG A 131 -3.77 1.46 -11.84
C ARG A 131 -5.06 1.89 -12.54
N VAL A 132 -5.55 1.11 -13.51
CA VAL A 132 -6.84 1.37 -14.19
C VAL A 132 -8.00 1.25 -13.20
N GLN A 133 -8.03 0.20 -12.38
CA GLN A 133 -9.09 0.03 -11.37
C GLN A 133 -9.10 1.16 -10.35
N LEU A 134 -7.93 1.59 -9.88
CA LEU A 134 -7.81 2.73 -8.96
C LEU A 134 -8.29 4.04 -9.59
N ASN A 135 -7.86 4.33 -10.82
CA ASN A 135 -8.34 5.52 -11.54
C ASN A 135 -9.86 5.54 -11.70
N GLN A 136 -10.46 4.41 -12.08
CA GLN A 136 -11.91 4.28 -12.26
C GLN A 136 -12.66 4.50 -10.94
N LYS A 137 -12.18 3.92 -9.84
CA LYS A 137 -12.85 3.97 -8.54
C LYS A 137 -12.66 5.27 -7.79
N LEU A 138 -11.53 5.95 -7.99
CA LEU A 138 -11.28 7.28 -7.44
C LEU A 138 -11.94 8.40 -8.27
N GLY A 139 -12.63 8.07 -9.36
CA GLY A 139 -13.26 9.06 -10.24
C GLY A 139 -12.25 9.93 -11.00
N LEU A 140 -10.99 9.49 -11.07
CA LEU A 140 -9.92 10.17 -11.82
C LEU A 140 -9.97 9.84 -13.33
N SER A 141 -10.82 8.87 -13.71
CA SER A 141 -11.11 8.56 -15.10
C SER A 141 -12.08 9.57 -15.70
N TYR A 142 -11.49 10.45 -16.50
CA TYR A 142 -12.02 11.12 -17.69
C TYR A 142 -13.36 10.58 -18.20
N CYS A 143 -14.33 11.49 -18.39
CA CYS A 143 -15.33 11.33 -19.44
C CYS A 143 -14.63 10.88 -20.73
N ALA A 144 -14.96 9.68 -21.19
CA ALA A 144 -14.80 9.28 -22.57
C ALA A 144 -16.22 9.15 -23.14
#